data_AF-A0A9K3N0J5-F1
#
_entry.id   AF-A0A9K3N0J5-F1
#
_cell.length_a   1.000
_cell.length_b   1.000
_cell.length_c   1.000
_cell.angle_alpha   90.00
_cell.angle_beta   90.00
_cell.angle_gamma   90.00
#
_symmetry.space_group_name_H-M   'P 1'
#
loop_
_entity.id
_entity.type
_entity.pdbx_description
1 polymer ?
#
loop_
_entity_poly.entity_id
_entity_poly.type
_entity_poly.pdbx_seq_one_letter_code
_entity_poly.pdbx_strand_id
1 'polypeptide(L)'
;MTRTEITNLKARVEELTKSKTDFEERHEAVKSHREHTEVLQVELEQQLITKNKDMVGKDVEIAELKRCLRESEKALEAEKQKAESLETDHEAEKLKSEFAEEPRKVTQAALYVAQDNYAEVQATVEPFVNNLEWLQQFYFFGKVANSVLNSIELDRVLVALTVASRHVGYREGYTECASHVEAGLHVQWGTRHCSVNEGAEKGLQDAEENYDNHSLPVMDLVSDALQHDDYVTRLKEIFEASETQELFDDDGDDAGDGNAE
;
A
#
# COMPACT_ATOMS: atom_id res chain seq x y z
N MET A 1 -1.35 -42.30 -152.99
CA MET A 1 -1.81 -41.49 -151.85
C MET A 1 -3.00 -40.66 -152.29
N THR A 2 -4.20 -41.10 -151.96
CA THR A 2 -5.47 -40.46 -152.32
C THR A 2 -5.96 -39.61 -151.14
N ARG A 3 -6.56 -38.47 -151.46
CA ARG A 3 -7.05 -37.38 -150.58
C ARG A 3 -7.89 -37.83 -149.37
N THR A 4 -8.44 -39.04 -149.41
CA THR A 4 -9.25 -39.70 -148.37
C THR A 4 -8.45 -40.13 -147.14
N GLU A 5 -7.18 -40.52 -147.28
CA GLU A 5 -6.34 -40.89 -146.14
C GLU A 5 -5.86 -39.66 -145.36
N ILE A 6 -5.55 -38.56 -146.07
CA ILE A 6 -5.12 -37.29 -145.46
C ILE A 6 -6.28 -36.64 -144.69
N THR A 7 -7.51 -36.74 -145.18
CA THR A 7 -8.71 -36.23 -144.48
C THR A 7 -9.06 -37.06 -143.24
N ASN A 8 -8.91 -38.38 -143.32
CA ASN A 8 -9.12 -39.28 -142.18
C ASN A 8 -8.04 -39.07 -141.09
N LEU A 9 -6.77 -38.93 -141.48
CA LEU A 9 -5.69 -38.60 -140.55
C LEU A 9 -5.87 -37.22 -139.92
N LYS A 10 -6.36 -36.23 -140.69
CA LYS A 10 -6.61 -34.87 -140.18
C LYS A 10 -7.74 -34.86 -139.14
N ALA A 11 -8.85 -35.56 -139.40
CA ALA A 11 -9.94 -35.73 -138.44
C ALA A 11 -9.46 -36.46 -137.17
N ARG A 12 -8.61 -37.48 -137.31
CA ARG A 12 -8.06 -38.22 -136.16
C ARG A 12 -7.08 -37.39 -135.34
N VAL A 13 -6.30 -36.49 -135.97
CA VAL A 13 -5.43 -35.54 -135.27
C VAL A 13 -6.26 -34.49 -134.53
N GLU A 14 -7.38 -34.04 -135.10
CA GLU A 14 -8.30 -33.06 -134.50
C GLU A 14 -9.07 -33.67 -133.31
N GLU A 15 -9.49 -34.93 -133.42
CA GLU A 15 -10.09 -35.70 -132.33
C GLU A 15 -9.09 -36.04 -131.23
N LEU A 16 -7.85 -36.41 -131.59
CA LEU A 16 -6.78 -36.64 -130.62
C LEU A 16 -6.33 -35.35 -129.92
N THR A 17 -6.31 -34.20 -130.61
CA THR A 17 -6.02 -32.90 -129.97
C THR A 17 -7.13 -32.51 -129.01
N LYS A 18 -8.40 -32.69 -129.38
CA LYS A 18 -9.52 -32.45 -128.47
C LYS A 18 -9.54 -33.40 -127.27
N SER A 19 -9.27 -34.69 -127.50
CA SER A 19 -9.14 -35.67 -126.41
C SER A 19 -7.95 -35.36 -125.50
N LYS A 20 -6.85 -34.83 -126.03
CA LYS A 20 -5.68 -34.43 -125.26
C LYS A 20 -5.99 -33.21 -124.40
N THR A 21 -6.65 -32.19 -124.94
CA THR A 21 -7.07 -31.00 -124.17
C THR A 21 -8.07 -31.35 -123.08
N ASP A 22 -9.07 -32.19 -123.37
CA ASP A 22 -10.04 -32.65 -122.37
C ASP A 22 -9.37 -33.48 -121.25
N PHE A 23 -8.35 -34.28 -121.59
CA PHE A 23 -7.59 -35.05 -120.60
C PHE A 23 -6.67 -34.16 -119.77
N GLU A 24 -6.04 -33.14 -120.38
CA GLU A 24 -5.24 -32.13 -119.67
C GLU A 24 -6.10 -31.28 -118.74
N GLU A 25 -7.29 -30.84 -119.16
CA GLU A 25 -8.24 -30.11 -118.32
C GLU A 25 -8.75 -30.97 -117.15
N ARG A 26 -9.10 -32.24 -117.40
CA ARG A 26 -9.49 -33.17 -116.33
C ARG A 26 -8.35 -33.48 -115.38
N HIS A 27 -7.13 -33.64 -115.90
CA HIS A 27 -5.95 -33.88 -115.08
C HIS A 27 -5.66 -32.67 -114.19
N GLU A 28 -5.74 -31.45 -114.73
CA GLU A 28 -5.54 -30.22 -113.97
C GLU A 28 -6.66 -29.98 -112.95
N ALA A 29 -7.91 -30.31 -113.30
CA ALA A 29 -9.05 -30.25 -112.37
C ALA A 29 -8.90 -31.27 -111.22
N VAL A 30 -8.46 -32.50 -111.50
CA VAL A 30 -8.19 -33.52 -110.48
C VAL A 30 -7.00 -33.12 -109.61
N LYS A 31 -5.94 -32.56 -110.20
CA LYS A 31 -4.77 -32.06 -109.48
C LYS A 31 -5.14 -30.90 -108.57
N SER A 32 -5.89 -29.90 -109.06
CA SER A 32 -6.38 -28.78 -108.28
C SER A 32 -7.33 -29.23 -107.15
N HIS A 33 -8.23 -30.17 -107.43
CA HIS A 33 -9.12 -30.72 -106.40
C HIS A 33 -8.32 -31.46 -105.33
N ARG A 34 -7.32 -32.26 -105.72
CA ARG A 34 -6.43 -32.96 -104.80
C ARG A 34 -5.66 -31.97 -103.91
N GLU A 35 -5.01 -30.98 -104.51
CA GLU A 35 -4.30 -29.93 -103.78
C GLU A 35 -5.25 -29.19 -102.82
N HIS A 36 -6.48 -28.89 -103.24
CA HIS A 36 -7.47 -28.25 -102.39
C HIS A 36 -7.92 -29.13 -101.22
N THR A 37 -8.12 -30.43 -101.45
CA THR A 37 -8.46 -31.39 -100.37
C THR A 37 -7.30 -31.60 -99.39
N GLU A 38 -6.06 -31.62 -99.87
CA GLU A 38 -4.86 -31.72 -99.02
C GLU A 38 -4.71 -30.46 -98.15
N VAL A 39 -4.96 -29.26 -98.70
CA VAL A 39 -4.95 -27.99 -97.93
C VAL A 39 -6.02 -28.00 -96.83
N LEU A 40 -7.25 -28.41 -97.16
CA LEU A 40 -8.34 -28.50 -96.17
C LEU A 40 -8.05 -29.51 -95.07
N GLN A 41 -7.40 -30.64 -95.40
CA GLN A 41 -7.00 -31.63 -94.43
C GLN A 41 -5.95 -31.07 -93.46
N VAL A 42 -4.91 -30.41 -93.97
CA VAL A 42 -3.88 -29.76 -93.16
C VAL A 42 -4.48 -28.68 -92.26
N GLU A 43 -5.42 -27.88 -92.76
CA GLU A 43 -6.09 -26.84 -91.98
C GLU A 43 -6.95 -27.43 -90.84
N LEU A 44 -7.68 -28.52 -91.11
CA LEU A 44 -8.45 -29.24 -90.09
C LEU A 44 -7.56 -29.88 -89.02
N GLU A 45 -6.45 -30.50 -89.43
CA GLU A 45 -5.45 -31.06 -88.53
C GLU A 45 -4.84 -29.96 -87.64
N GLN A 46 -4.52 -28.81 -88.22
CA GLN A 46 -4.01 -27.66 -87.46
C GLN A 46 -5.05 -27.12 -86.46
N GLN A 47 -6.33 -27.03 -86.85
CA GLN A 47 -7.41 -26.64 -85.94
C GLN A 47 -7.59 -27.64 -84.80
N LEU A 48 -7.50 -28.94 -85.09
CA LEU A 48 -7.55 -29.99 -84.07
C LEU A 48 -6.38 -29.88 -83.10
N ILE A 49 -5.16 -29.66 -83.59
CA ILE A 49 -3.98 -29.45 -82.76
C ILE A 49 -4.17 -28.22 -81.85
N THR A 50 -4.64 -27.10 -82.39
CA THR A 50 -4.86 -25.87 -81.60
C THR A 50 -5.94 -26.08 -80.53
N LYS A 51 -7.08 -26.70 -80.89
CA LYS A 51 -8.14 -27.02 -79.92
C LYS A 51 -7.66 -28.00 -78.85
N ASN A 52 -6.87 -29.00 -79.22
CA ASN A 52 -6.36 -29.99 -78.28
C ASN A 52 -5.38 -29.33 -77.28
N LYS A 53 -4.52 -28.42 -77.74
CA LYS A 53 -3.67 -27.60 -76.86
C LYS A 53 -4.47 -26.73 -75.90
N ASP A 54 -5.55 -26.10 -76.37
CA ASP A 54 -6.45 -25.29 -75.54
C ASP A 54 -7.18 -26.13 -74.49
N MET A 55 -7.68 -27.32 -74.86
CA MET A 55 -8.32 -28.23 -73.90
C MET A 55 -7.35 -28.70 -72.82
N VAL A 56 -6.13 -29.10 -73.20
CA VAL A 56 -5.09 -29.48 -72.23
C VAL A 56 -4.75 -28.31 -71.31
N GLY A 57 -4.69 -27.07 -71.82
CA GLY A 57 -4.49 -25.88 -71.00
C GLY A 57 -5.60 -25.69 -69.96
N LYS A 58 -6.87 -25.83 -70.38
CA LYS A 58 -8.03 -25.75 -69.47
C LYS A 58 -8.04 -26.87 -68.43
N ASP A 59 -7.64 -28.08 -68.80
CA ASP A 59 -7.54 -29.20 -67.86
C ASP A 59 -6.51 -28.92 -66.75
N VAL A 60 -5.37 -28.30 -67.10
CA VAL A 60 -4.37 -27.85 -66.12
C VAL A 60 -4.94 -26.77 -65.21
N GLU A 61 -5.60 -25.74 -65.76
CA GLU A 61 -6.22 -24.67 -64.97
C GLU A 61 -7.30 -25.22 -64.02
N ILE A 62 -8.14 -26.15 -64.48
CA ILE A 62 -9.14 -26.82 -63.65
C ILE A 62 -8.47 -27.61 -62.50
N ALA A 63 -7.35 -28.29 -62.78
CA ALA A 63 -6.61 -29.01 -61.75
C ALA A 63 -6.01 -28.06 -60.70
N GLU A 64 -5.47 -26.92 -61.13
CA GLU A 64 -4.95 -25.87 -60.25
C GLU A 64 -6.06 -25.21 -59.41
N LEU A 65 -7.19 -24.85 -60.01
CA LEU A 65 -8.34 -24.30 -59.31
C LEU A 65 -8.89 -25.28 -58.27
N LYS A 66 -8.98 -26.57 -58.60
CA LYS A 66 -9.35 -27.63 -57.63
C LYS A 66 -8.34 -27.76 -56.50
N ARG A 67 -7.04 -27.57 -56.77
CA ARG A 67 -5.99 -27.56 -55.74
C ARG A 67 -6.16 -26.34 -54.82
N CYS A 68 -6.27 -25.14 -55.38
CA CYS A 68 -6.49 -23.90 -54.63
C CYS A 68 -7.76 -23.96 -53.78
N LEU A 69 -8.86 -24.52 -54.30
CA LEU A 69 -10.10 -24.67 -53.54
C LEU A 69 -9.90 -25.56 -52.31
N ARG A 70 -9.25 -26.72 -52.46
CA ARG A 70 -8.97 -27.62 -51.33
C ARG A 70 -8.02 -27.02 -50.31
N GLU A 71 -7.05 -26.21 -50.74
CA GLU A 71 -6.16 -25.48 -49.84
C GLU A 71 -6.94 -24.40 -49.06
N SER A 72 -7.84 -23.68 -49.72
CA SER A 72 -8.76 -22.73 -49.10
C SER A 72 -9.68 -23.40 -48.06
N GLU A 73 -10.27 -24.55 -48.38
CA GLU A 73 -11.12 -25.30 -47.45
C GLU A 73 -10.34 -25.75 -46.21
N LYS A 74 -9.12 -26.24 -46.39
CA LYS A 74 -8.24 -26.63 -45.28
C LYS A 74 -7.83 -25.44 -44.41
N ALA A 75 -7.52 -24.30 -45.03
CA ALA A 75 -7.16 -23.08 -44.31
C ALA A 75 -8.35 -22.56 -43.48
N LEU A 76 -9.55 -22.58 -44.07
CA LEU A 76 -10.77 -22.17 -43.37
C LEU A 76 -11.07 -23.09 -42.17
N GLU A 77 -10.90 -24.40 -42.33
CA GLU A 77 -11.11 -25.35 -41.24
C GLU A 77 -10.09 -25.18 -40.10
N ALA A 78 -8.82 -24.95 -40.44
CA ALA A 78 -7.79 -24.64 -39.44
C ALA A 78 -8.08 -23.32 -38.70
N GLU A 79 -8.60 -22.32 -39.41
CA GLU A 79 -8.96 -21.03 -38.81
C GLU A 79 -10.18 -21.14 -37.89
N LYS A 80 -11.17 -21.96 -38.25
CA LYS A 80 -12.29 -22.31 -37.35
C LYS A 80 -11.82 -23.00 -36.08
N GLN A 81 -10.97 -24.02 -36.20
CA GLN A 81 -10.43 -24.72 -35.02
C GLN A 81 -9.61 -23.79 -34.12
N LYS A 82 -8.86 -22.86 -34.73
CA LYS A 82 -8.12 -21.83 -33.98
C LYS A 82 -9.06 -20.86 -33.27
N ALA A 83 -10.15 -20.43 -33.92
CA ALA A 83 -11.14 -19.55 -33.33
C ALA A 83 -11.86 -20.22 -32.14
N GLU A 84 -12.28 -21.48 -32.29
CA GLU A 84 -12.89 -22.26 -31.21
C GLU A 84 -11.94 -22.43 -30.02
N SER A 85 -10.66 -22.72 -30.26
CA SER A 85 -9.66 -22.80 -29.20
C SER A 85 -9.51 -21.47 -28.45
N LEU A 86 -9.46 -20.34 -29.16
CA LEU A 86 -9.34 -19.02 -28.54
C LEU A 86 -10.60 -18.64 -27.74
N GLU A 87 -11.77 -19.04 -28.21
CA GLU A 87 -13.04 -18.84 -27.48
C GLU A 87 -13.02 -19.61 -26.15
N THR A 88 -12.59 -20.88 -26.16
CA THR A 88 -12.46 -21.66 -24.92
C THR A 88 -11.45 -21.07 -23.94
N ASP A 89 -10.32 -20.57 -24.44
CA ASP A 89 -9.31 -19.91 -23.58
C ASP A 89 -9.86 -18.60 -22.98
N HIS A 90 -10.62 -17.84 -23.77
CA HIS A 90 -11.23 -16.59 -23.31
C HIS A 90 -12.31 -16.85 -22.24
N GLU A 91 -13.16 -17.85 -22.43
CA GLU A 91 -14.15 -18.27 -21.43
C GLU A 91 -13.49 -18.76 -20.14
N ALA A 92 -12.42 -19.55 -20.25
CA ALA A 92 -11.67 -20.03 -19.09
C ALA A 92 -11.05 -18.87 -18.30
N GLU A 93 -10.50 -17.86 -18.99
CA GLU A 93 -9.92 -16.69 -18.32
C GLU A 93 -10.99 -15.79 -17.68
N LYS A 94 -12.15 -15.66 -18.33
CA LYS A 94 -13.30 -14.94 -17.76
C LYS A 94 -13.81 -15.63 -16.48
N LEU A 95 -13.95 -16.95 -16.48
CA LEU A 95 -14.36 -17.69 -15.28
C LEU A 95 -13.34 -17.55 -14.14
N LYS A 96 -12.04 -17.54 -14.45
CA LYS A 96 -10.98 -17.29 -13.44
C LYS A 96 -11.06 -15.89 -12.86
N SER A 97 -11.31 -14.87 -13.69
CA SER A 97 -11.40 -13.49 -13.23
C SER A 97 -12.63 -13.27 -12.35
N GLU A 98 -13.78 -13.81 -12.75
CA GLU A 98 -15.02 -13.79 -11.95
C GLU A 98 -14.85 -14.53 -10.62
N PHE A 99 -14.25 -15.73 -10.64
CA PHE A 99 -13.97 -16.50 -9.43
C PHE A 99 -13.00 -15.79 -8.48
N ALA A 100 -12.05 -15.00 -9.00
CA ALA A 100 -11.11 -14.24 -8.19
C ALA A 100 -11.69 -12.91 -7.67
N GLU A 101 -12.77 -12.40 -8.25
CA GLU A 101 -13.33 -11.08 -7.91
C GLU A 101 -14.03 -11.07 -6.55
N GLU A 102 -14.87 -12.07 -6.27
CA GLU A 102 -15.56 -12.20 -4.99
C GLU A 102 -14.60 -12.35 -3.79
N PRO A 103 -13.61 -13.26 -3.78
CA PRO A 103 -12.66 -13.35 -2.68
C PRO A 103 -11.81 -12.09 -2.54
N ARG A 104 -11.50 -11.38 -3.65
CA ARG A 104 -10.84 -10.07 -3.58
C ARG A 104 -11.72 -9.04 -2.87
N LYS A 105 -13.01 -8.95 -3.20
CA LYS A 105 -13.96 -8.04 -2.53
C LYS A 105 -14.09 -8.36 -1.04
N VAL A 106 -14.22 -9.65 -0.70
CA VAL A 106 -14.29 -10.10 0.70
C VAL A 106 -13.01 -9.77 1.45
N THR A 107 -11.83 -10.05 0.85
CA THR A 107 -10.53 -9.76 1.46
C THR A 107 -10.34 -8.25 1.65
N GLN A 108 -10.73 -7.45 0.66
CA GLN A 108 -10.66 -6.00 0.74
C GLN A 108 -11.59 -5.44 1.84
N ALA A 109 -12.81 -5.97 1.95
CA ALA A 109 -13.74 -5.60 3.02
C ALA A 109 -13.20 -5.98 4.40
N ALA A 110 -12.65 -7.18 4.56
CA ALA A 110 -12.04 -7.63 5.80
C ALA A 110 -10.82 -6.76 6.19
N LEU A 111 -10.02 -6.34 5.22
CA LEU A 111 -8.90 -5.43 5.43
C LEU A 111 -9.39 -4.07 5.96
N TYR A 112 -10.44 -3.50 5.36
CA TYR A 112 -11.00 -2.23 5.83
C TYR A 112 -11.53 -2.34 7.27
N VAL A 113 -12.26 -3.41 7.59
CA VAL A 113 -12.75 -3.65 8.96
C VAL A 113 -11.58 -3.78 9.95
N ALA A 114 -10.52 -4.51 9.59
CA ALA A 114 -9.35 -4.64 10.44
C ALA A 114 -8.62 -3.31 10.66
N GLN A 115 -8.53 -2.47 9.63
CA GLN A 115 -7.93 -1.14 9.73
C GLN A 115 -8.74 -0.21 10.61
N ASP A 116 -10.06 -0.22 10.48
CA ASP A 116 -10.97 0.60 11.29
C ASP A 116 -10.91 0.20 12.77
N ASN A 117 -10.98 -1.11 13.05
CA ASN A 117 -10.82 -1.64 14.40
C ASN A 117 -9.45 -1.27 15.01
N TYR A 118 -8.38 -1.33 14.22
CA TYR A 118 -7.06 -0.94 14.70
C TYR A 118 -7.00 0.56 15.03
N ALA A 119 -7.59 1.41 14.18
CA ALA A 119 -7.65 2.85 14.41
C ALA A 119 -8.47 3.20 15.67
N GLU A 120 -9.60 2.52 15.89
CA GLU A 120 -10.43 2.68 17.09
C GLU A 120 -9.68 2.27 18.37
N VAL A 121 -9.02 1.10 18.34
CA VAL A 121 -8.20 0.63 19.45
C VAL A 121 -7.04 1.59 19.71
N GLN A 122 -6.36 2.05 18.66
CA GLN A 122 -5.27 3.00 18.80
C GLN A 122 -5.76 4.32 19.41
N ALA A 123 -6.88 4.88 18.94
CA ALA A 123 -7.47 6.09 19.50
C ALA A 123 -7.83 5.95 20.98
N THR A 124 -8.18 4.73 21.42
CA THR A 124 -8.46 4.43 22.82
C THR A 124 -7.20 4.25 23.65
N VAL A 125 -6.16 3.60 23.11
CA VAL A 125 -4.93 3.24 23.83
C VAL A 125 -3.93 4.41 23.90
N GLU A 126 -3.82 5.21 22.85
CA GLU A 126 -2.87 6.33 22.74
C GLU A 126 -2.94 7.31 23.93
N PRO A 127 -4.13 7.75 24.41
CA PRO A 127 -4.23 8.62 25.57
C PRO A 127 -3.68 7.97 26.84
N PHE A 128 -3.89 6.66 27.04
CA PHE A 128 -3.35 5.95 28.20
C PHE A 128 -1.83 5.85 28.15
N VAL A 129 -1.25 5.60 26.97
CA VAL A 129 0.21 5.57 26.78
C VAL A 129 0.80 6.94 27.10
N ASN A 130 0.24 8.01 26.53
CA ASN A 130 0.69 9.39 26.80
C ASN A 130 0.56 9.77 28.29
N ASN A 131 -0.54 9.37 28.94
CA ASN A 131 -0.76 9.59 30.36
C ASN A 131 0.25 8.83 31.22
N LEU A 132 0.54 7.57 30.87
CA LEU A 132 1.51 6.74 31.58
C LEU A 132 2.93 7.27 31.40
N GLU A 133 3.29 7.69 30.18
CA GLU A 133 4.56 8.35 29.91
C GLU A 133 4.72 9.62 30.74
N TRP A 134 3.69 10.50 30.80
CA TRP A 134 3.76 11.69 31.65
C TRP A 134 3.96 11.36 33.14
N LEU A 135 3.31 10.31 33.65
CA LEU A 135 3.48 9.85 35.04
C LEU A 135 4.85 9.22 35.30
N GLN A 136 5.36 8.39 34.37
CA GLN A 136 6.60 7.63 34.52
C GLN A 136 7.86 8.46 34.20
N GLN A 137 7.78 9.32 33.19
CA GLN A 137 8.89 10.00 32.54
C GLN A 137 9.10 11.41 33.11
N PHE A 138 9.24 11.55 34.43
CA PHE A 138 9.94 12.69 35.09
C PHE A 138 9.16 13.85 35.73
N TYR A 139 7.82 13.90 35.82
CA TYR A 139 7.18 15.09 36.41
C TYR A 139 6.33 14.82 37.64
N PHE A 140 5.44 13.82 37.65
CA PHE A 140 4.47 13.69 38.74
C PHE A 140 5.10 13.43 40.12
N PHE A 141 5.88 12.35 40.28
CA PHE A 141 6.48 12.01 41.58
C PHE A 141 7.45 13.09 42.06
N GLY A 142 8.21 13.70 41.15
CA GLY A 142 9.12 14.79 41.45
C GLY A 142 8.38 16.05 41.93
N LYS A 143 7.28 16.43 41.26
CA LYS A 143 6.46 17.60 41.62
C LYS A 143 5.71 17.40 42.94
N VAL A 144 5.16 16.20 43.19
CA VAL A 144 4.53 15.85 44.47
C VAL A 144 5.56 15.93 45.60
N ALA A 145 6.72 15.29 45.44
CA ALA A 145 7.78 15.33 46.45
C ALA A 145 8.26 16.77 46.71
N ASN A 146 8.47 17.56 45.66
CA ASN A 146 8.87 18.96 45.78
C ASN A 146 7.83 19.80 46.51
N SER A 147 6.54 19.61 46.22
CA SER A 147 5.46 20.35 46.89
C SER A 147 5.32 19.97 48.37
N VAL A 148 5.49 18.69 48.70
CA VAL A 148 5.51 18.22 50.10
C VAL A 148 6.71 18.79 50.85
N LEU A 149 7.91 18.71 50.27
CA LEU A 149 9.14 19.16 50.93
C LEU A 149 9.23 20.68 51.10
N ASN A 150 8.54 21.45 50.26
CA ASN A 150 8.48 22.92 50.36
C ASN A 150 7.17 23.43 51.01
N SER A 151 6.39 22.56 51.64
CA SER A 151 5.16 22.97 52.35
C SER A 151 5.49 23.72 53.64
N ILE A 152 4.95 24.93 53.77
CA ILE A 152 5.08 25.76 54.98
C ILE A 152 4.40 25.07 56.17
N GLU A 153 3.34 24.30 55.92
CA GLU A 153 2.63 23.51 56.92
C GLU A 153 3.56 22.44 57.52
N LEU A 154 4.25 21.67 56.67
CA LEU A 154 5.25 20.70 57.11
C LEU A 154 6.39 21.37 57.89
N ASP A 155 6.91 22.50 57.40
CA ASP A 155 7.95 23.27 58.07
C ASP A 155 7.55 23.71 59.48
N ARG A 156 6.31 24.20 59.66
CA ARG A 156 5.80 24.62 60.98
C ARG A 156 5.74 23.47 61.96
N VAL A 157 5.29 22.30 61.51
CA VAL A 157 5.21 21.10 62.34
C VAL A 157 6.60 20.61 62.72
N LEU A 158 7.54 20.56 61.78
CA LEU A 158 8.93 20.18 62.04
C LEU A 158 9.64 21.14 63.00
N VAL A 159 9.37 22.44 62.89
CA VAL A 159 9.87 23.45 63.84
C VAL A 159 9.33 23.20 65.25
N ALA A 160 8.02 22.96 65.39
CA ALA A 160 7.40 22.67 66.68
C ALA A 160 7.99 21.40 67.31
N LEU A 161 8.13 20.33 66.53
CA LEU A 161 8.74 19.08 66.95
C LEU A 161 10.19 19.30 67.41
N THR A 162 11.00 20.00 66.61
CA THR A 162 12.40 20.30 66.92
C THR A 162 12.53 21.09 68.23
N VAL A 163 11.66 22.07 68.47
CA VAL A 163 11.67 22.87 69.70
C VAL A 163 11.27 22.01 70.90
N ALA A 164 10.24 21.17 70.77
CA ALA A 164 9.80 20.28 71.82
C ALA A 164 10.90 19.27 72.20
N SER A 165 11.55 18.65 71.21
CA SER A 165 12.68 17.74 71.44
C SER A 165 13.85 18.44 72.16
N ARG A 166 14.16 19.69 71.80
CA ARG A 166 15.20 20.47 72.49
C ARG A 166 14.84 20.75 73.93
N HIS A 167 13.58 21.06 74.24
CA HIS A 167 13.14 21.27 75.62
C HIS A 167 13.31 20.02 76.48
N VAL A 168 12.97 18.84 75.96
CA VAL A 168 13.21 17.57 76.67
C VAL A 168 14.71 17.40 76.95
N GLY A 169 15.56 17.54 75.94
CA GLY A 169 17.01 17.41 76.12
C GLY A 169 17.61 18.44 77.10
N TYR A 170 17.17 19.70 77.07
CA TYR A 170 17.62 20.72 78.03
C TYR A 170 17.18 20.39 79.46
N ARG A 171 15.98 19.83 79.63
CA ARG A 171 15.50 19.39 80.94
C ARG A 171 16.32 18.22 81.45
N GLU A 172 16.52 17.19 80.64
CA GLU A 172 17.35 16.03 80.99
C GLU A 172 18.77 16.46 81.39
N GLY A 173 19.42 17.29 80.56
CA GLY A 173 20.74 17.83 80.88
C GLY A 173 20.76 18.62 82.19
N TYR A 174 19.73 19.42 82.46
CA TYR A 174 19.60 20.11 83.75
C TYR A 174 19.46 19.12 84.91
N THR A 175 18.65 18.07 84.78
CA THR A 175 18.47 17.07 85.84
C THR A 175 19.75 16.32 86.15
N GLU A 176 20.56 16.02 85.14
CA GLU A 176 21.88 15.40 85.32
C GLU A 176 22.83 16.34 86.07
N CYS A 177 22.91 17.62 85.65
CA CYS A 177 23.72 18.61 86.35
C CYS A 177 23.27 18.81 87.81
N ALA A 178 21.95 18.88 88.06
CA ALA A 178 21.39 18.97 89.40
C ALA A 178 21.84 17.78 90.25
N SER A 179 21.72 16.54 89.74
CA SER A 179 22.18 15.32 90.41
C SER A 179 23.67 15.38 90.79
N HIS A 180 24.54 15.84 89.88
CA HIS A 180 25.97 16.01 90.18
C HIS A 180 26.24 17.04 91.28
N VAL A 181 25.50 18.16 91.28
CA VAL A 181 25.62 19.20 92.33
C VAL A 181 25.15 18.65 93.68
N GLU A 182 24.03 17.93 93.72
CA GLU A 182 23.52 17.29 94.93
C GLU A 182 24.52 16.28 95.49
N ALA A 183 25.10 15.44 94.64
CA ALA A 183 26.10 14.46 95.02
C ALA A 183 27.39 15.09 95.55
N GLY A 184 27.88 16.16 94.90
CA GLY A 184 29.14 16.81 95.26
C GLY A 184 29.07 17.72 96.49
N LEU A 185 27.93 18.37 96.72
CA LEU A 185 27.75 19.34 97.82
C LEU A 185 26.88 18.82 98.97
N HIS A 186 26.28 17.63 98.83
CA HIS A 186 25.33 17.05 99.80
C HIS A 186 24.14 17.98 100.14
N VAL A 187 23.63 18.70 99.13
CA VAL A 187 22.47 19.59 99.25
C VAL A 187 21.32 19.11 98.37
N GLN A 188 20.08 19.54 98.65
CA GLN A 188 18.93 19.33 97.76
C GLN A 188 18.75 20.51 96.80
N TRP A 189 19.15 20.30 95.55
CA TRP A 189 19.07 21.27 94.48
C TRP A 189 17.75 21.15 93.71
N GLY A 190 17.39 19.93 93.28
CA GLY A 190 16.18 19.57 92.55
C GLY A 190 16.05 20.23 91.17
N THR A 191 14.82 20.28 90.66
CA THR A 191 14.47 20.87 89.35
C THR A 191 13.88 22.28 89.46
N ARG A 192 13.78 22.84 90.67
CA ARG A 192 13.06 24.10 90.94
C ARG A 192 13.61 25.32 90.20
N HIS A 193 14.87 25.28 89.80
CA HIS A 193 15.52 26.35 89.02
C HIS A 193 15.71 25.99 87.56
N CYS A 194 15.10 24.88 87.09
CA CYS A 194 15.04 24.56 85.67
C CYS A 194 14.08 25.53 85.00
N SER A 195 14.56 26.25 83.98
CA SER A 195 13.73 27.17 83.19
C SER A 195 12.77 26.46 82.24
N VAL A 196 12.96 25.15 82.03
CA VAL A 196 12.11 24.33 81.17
C VAL A 196 10.99 23.70 81.97
N ASN A 197 9.76 23.85 81.46
CA ASN A 197 8.53 23.33 82.07
C ASN A 197 8.63 21.81 82.34
N GLU A 198 7.99 21.35 83.42
CA GLU A 198 7.89 19.92 83.78
C GLU A 198 7.07 19.11 82.78
N GLY A 199 6.18 19.76 82.03
CA GLY A 199 5.42 19.14 80.94
C GLY A 199 6.16 19.00 79.61
N ALA A 200 7.50 19.11 79.56
CA ALA A 200 8.26 19.05 78.31
C ALA A 200 8.08 17.72 77.55
N GLU A 201 8.08 16.59 78.26
CA GLU A 201 7.85 15.26 77.66
C GLU A 201 6.46 15.14 77.04
N LYS A 202 5.43 15.64 77.74
CA LYS A 202 4.07 15.71 77.19
C LYS A 202 4.02 16.62 75.95
N GLY A 203 4.70 17.76 75.99
CA GLY A 203 4.79 18.68 74.85
C GLY A 203 5.49 18.06 73.63
N LEU A 204 6.48 17.18 73.85
CA LEU A 204 7.09 16.39 72.77
C LEU A 204 6.09 15.36 72.23
N GLN A 205 5.42 14.62 73.09
CA GLN A 205 4.40 13.64 72.69
C GLN A 205 3.27 14.29 71.87
N ASP A 206 2.76 15.44 72.31
CA ASP A 206 1.73 16.20 71.60
C ASP A 206 2.24 16.68 70.22
N ALA A 207 3.53 17.04 70.11
CA ALA A 207 4.15 17.46 68.85
C ALA A 207 4.41 16.29 67.89
N GLU A 208 4.81 15.13 68.41
CA GLU A 208 4.94 13.87 67.66
C GLU A 208 3.59 13.42 67.10
N GLU A 209 2.55 13.40 67.96
CA GLU A 209 1.20 13.06 67.53
C GLU A 209 0.68 14.02 66.46
N ASN A 210 0.99 15.31 66.57
CA ASN A 210 0.64 16.28 65.54
C ASN A 210 1.40 16.06 64.23
N TYR A 211 2.68 15.66 64.28
CA TYR A 211 3.46 15.34 63.08
C TYR A 211 2.94 14.09 62.37
N ASP A 212 2.68 13.02 63.11
CA ASP A 212 2.22 11.74 62.55
C ASP A 212 0.82 11.83 61.92
N ASN A 213 -0.04 12.70 62.44
CA ASN A 213 -1.41 12.90 61.97
C ASN A 213 -1.58 14.14 61.08
N HIS A 214 -0.49 14.82 60.71
CA HIS A 214 -0.59 16.05 59.92
C HIS A 214 -1.03 15.74 58.48
N SER A 215 -2.17 16.30 58.06
CA SER A 215 -2.55 16.28 56.64
C SER A 215 -1.93 17.47 55.91
N LEU A 216 -1.28 17.20 54.79
CA LEU A 216 -0.77 18.23 53.89
C LEU A 216 -1.81 18.53 52.82
N PRO A 217 -2.20 19.79 52.60
CA PRO A 217 -3.20 20.16 51.59
C PRO A 217 -2.91 19.62 50.19
N VAL A 218 -1.63 19.54 49.80
CA VAL A 218 -1.23 18.95 48.51
C VAL A 218 -1.60 17.46 48.41
N MET A 219 -1.50 16.71 49.49
CA MET A 219 -1.85 15.28 49.51
C MET A 219 -3.36 15.09 49.42
N ASP A 220 -4.15 16.01 49.99
CA ASP A 220 -5.61 16.01 49.85
C ASP A 220 -6.02 16.31 48.41
N LEU A 221 -5.39 17.30 47.76
CA LEU A 221 -5.63 17.64 46.35
C LEU A 221 -5.27 16.50 45.39
N VAL A 222 -4.14 15.82 45.63
CA VAL A 222 -3.77 14.63 44.86
C VAL A 222 -4.79 13.51 45.06
N SER A 223 -5.21 13.27 46.30
CA SER A 223 -6.17 12.23 46.64
C SER A 223 -7.56 12.48 46.05
N ASP A 224 -7.98 13.75 45.94
CA ASP A 224 -9.21 14.16 45.25
C ASP A 224 -9.09 13.95 43.74
N ALA A 225 -7.99 14.42 43.13
CA ALA A 225 -7.77 14.29 41.69
C ALA A 225 -7.79 12.83 41.20
N LEU A 226 -7.24 11.91 41.99
CA LEU A 226 -7.20 10.47 41.66
C LEU A 226 -8.57 9.78 41.70
N GLN A 227 -9.61 10.42 42.25
CA GLN A 227 -10.97 9.86 42.26
C GLN A 227 -11.72 10.09 40.95
N HIS A 228 -11.16 10.88 40.03
CA HIS A 228 -11.81 11.24 38.78
C HIS A 228 -11.23 10.52 37.56
N ASP A 229 -12.05 10.32 36.53
CA ASP A 229 -11.63 9.67 35.28
C ASP A 229 -10.57 10.49 34.51
N ASP A 230 -10.57 11.81 34.68
CA ASP A 230 -9.64 12.77 34.10
C ASP A 230 -8.47 13.13 35.04
N TYR A 231 -8.12 12.22 35.96
CA TYR A 231 -7.11 12.44 37.00
C TYR A 231 -5.80 13.04 36.49
N VAL A 232 -5.29 12.61 35.32
CA VAL A 232 -4.03 13.15 34.77
C VAL A 232 -4.13 14.63 34.45
N THR A 233 -5.24 15.09 33.88
CA THR A 233 -5.45 16.51 33.56
C THR A 233 -5.51 17.32 34.85
N ARG A 234 -6.24 16.83 35.86
CA ARG A 234 -6.33 17.50 37.17
C ARG A 234 -4.98 17.58 37.89
N LEU A 235 -4.21 16.49 37.84
CA LEU A 235 -2.85 16.47 38.41
C LEU A 235 -1.93 17.47 37.69
N LYS A 236 -2.03 17.60 36.37
CA LYS A 236 -1.33 18.64 35.61
C LYS A 236 -1.73 20.03 36.08
N GLU A 237 -3.02 20.31 36.23
CA GLU A 237 -3.50 21.61 36.71
C GLU A 237 -2.93 21.95 38.11
N ILE A 238 -2.88 20.98 39.03
CA ILE A 238 -2.33 21.18 40.38
C ILE A 238 -0.83 21.56 40.34
N PHE A 239 -0.04 20.87 39.51
CA PHE A 239 1.43 20.94 39.54
C PHE A 239 2.08 21.81 38.45
N GLU A 240 1.36 22.13 37.37
CA GLU A 240 1.82 23.02 36.30
C GLU A 240 1.37 24.48 36.56
N ALA A 241 0.21 24.70 37.20
CA ALA A 241 -0.23 26.06 37.57
C ALA A 241 0.71 26.71 38.59
N SER A 242 1.31 25.91 39.47
CA SER A 242 2.27 26.36 40.49
C SER A 242 3.59 26.87 39.90
N GLU A 243 3.92 26.57 38.64
CA GLU A 243 5.14 27.03 37.97
C GLU A 243 5.00 28.44 37.36
N THR A 244 3.77 28.87 37.05
CA THR A 244 3.51 30.20 36.47
C THR A 244 3.52 31.36 37.49
N GLN A 245 3.57 31.04 38.79
CA GLN A 245 3.49 32.04 39.86
C GLN A 245 4.88 32.50 40.37
N GLU A 246 5.97 31.81 40.01
CA GLU A 246 7.34 32.18 40.44
C GLU A 246 8.08 33.14 39.48
N LEU A 247 7.45 33.59 38.39
CA LEU A 247 8.09 34.46 37.37
C LEU A 247 7.71 35.95 37.47
N PHE A 248 7.01 36.39 38.52
CA PHE A 248 6.50 37.78 38.63
C PHE A 248 7.01 38.57 39.85
N ASP A 249 8.13 38.20 40.46
CA ASP A 249 8.78 38.97 41.53
C ASP A 249 10.25 39.33 41.21
N ASP A 250 10.55 39.72 39.96
CA ASP A 250 11.80 40.40 39.60
C ASP A 250 11.47 41.67 38.82
N ASP A 251 11.25 42.77 39.54
CA ASP A 251 11.51 44.14 39.06
C ASP A 251 11.39 45.11 40.23
N GLY A 252 12.54 45.53 40.76
CA GLY A 252 12.61 46.46 41.88
C GLY A 252 14.03 46.96 42.17
N ASP A 253 14.69 47.49 41.13
CA ASP A 253 15.88 48.34 41.26
C ASP A 253 15.63 49.49 42.27
N ASP A 254 16.57 49.69 43.21
CA ASP A 254 16.99 51.05 43.60
C ASP A 254 18.46 51.04 44.03
N ALA A 255 19.33 51.11 43.01
CA ALA A 255 20.72 51.54 43.17
C ALA A 255 20.76 53.08 43.17
N GLY A 256 20.59 53.68 44.34
CA GLY A 256 20.82 55.10 44.58
C GLY A 256 22.21 55.38 45.17
N ASP A 257 23.23 55.46 44.33
CA ASP A 257 24.50 56.14 44.65
C ASP A 257 24.25 57.66 44.73
N GLY A 258 24.76 58.28 45.81
CA GLY A 258 24.53 59.68 46.13
C GLY A 258 25.60 60.22 47.06
N ASN A 259 26.86 60.13 46.64
CA ASN A 259 27.96 60.89 47.21
C ASN A 259 27.88 62.36 46.76
N ALA A 260 27.65 63.29 47.70
CA ALA A 260 28.01 64.70 47.54
C ALA A 260 28.16 65.41 48.91
N GLU A 261 29.38 65.92 49.14
CA GLU A 261 29.87 66.88 50.16
C GLU A 261 30.11 66.41 51.60
#